data_AF-A0A1C6J8I8-F1
#
_entry.id   AF-A0A1C6J8I8-F1
#
_cell.length_a   1.000
_cell.length_b   1.000
_cell.length_c   1.000
_cell.angle_alpha   90.00
_cell.angle_beta   90.00
_cell.angle_gamma   90.00
#
_symmetry.space_group_name_H-M   'P 1'
#
loop_
_entity.id
_entity.type
_entity.pdbx_description
1 polymer ?
#
loop_
_entity_poly.entity_id
_entity_poly.type
_entity_poly.pdbx_seq_one_letter_code
_entity_poly.pdbx_strand_id
1 'polypeptide(L)'
;MNYTPVTGWYYNSSSDRTASWTGVTYLYNFLVGNKSVGPYAVVTDETGVQPGDIVQLGSKEKGFYHSPVIVAVRGGRIYVAAHSFDAYMRPLDTYIYEKARFLHIQGVRDWQR
;
A
#
# COMPACT_ATOMS: atom_id res chain seq x y z
N MET A 1 7.61 -14.57 8.35
CA MET A 1 6.59 -14.65 7.30
C MET A 1 5.36 -15.36 7.84
N ASN A 2 4.18 -14.92 7.43
CA ASN A 2 2.89 -15.52 7.83
C ASN A 2 2.35 -16.35 6.66
N TYR A 3 2.35 -17.68 6.79
CA TYR A 3 1.94 -18.61 5.73
C TYR A 3 0.46 -18.99 5.73
N THR A 4 -0.41 -18.25 6.45
CA THR A 4 -1.86 -18.48 6.36
C THR A 4 -2.31 -18.32 4.90
N PRO A 5 -2.94 -19.35 4.29
CA PRO A 5 -3.41 -19.26 2.91
C PRO A 5 -4.34 -18.07 2.72
N VAL A 6 -4.20 -17.37 1.59
CA VAL A 6 -4.98 -16.18 1.19
C VAL A 6 -4.69 -14.92 2.01
N THR A 7 -4.66 -14.99 3.35
CA THR A 7 -4.61 -13.82 4.25
C THR A 7 -3.26 -13.60 4.95
N GLY A 8 -2.27 -14.45 4.69
CA GLY A 8 -0.93 -14.28 5.24
C GLY A 8 -0.08 -13.20 4.55
N TRP A 9 1.20 -13.19 4.92
CA TRP A 9 2.24 -12.34 4.36
C TRP A 9 3.40 -13.21 3.92
N TYR A 10 3.34 -13.70 2.68
CA TYR A 10 4.45 -14.39 2.04
C TYR A 10 4.40 -14.25 0.51
N TYR A 11 5.58 -14.26 -0.10
CA TYR A 11 5.79 -14.33 -1.54
C TYR A 11 7.00 -15.25 -1.76
N ASN A 12 6.74 -16.53 -2.01
CA ASN A 12 7.79 -17.50 -2.32
C ASN A 12 8.07 -17.52 -3.83
N SER A 13 7.02 -17.39 -4.64
CA SER A 13 7.10 -17.34 -6.10
C SER A 13 5.89 -16.63 -6.70
N SER A 14 5.86 -16.50 -8.04
CA SER A 14 4.69 -15.97 -8.74
C SER A 14 3.46 -16.89 -8.72
N SER A 15 3.63 -18.18 -8.43
CA SER A 15 2.52 -19.12 -8.24
C SER A 15 2.22 -19.40 -6.76
N ASP A 16 3.14 -19.06 -5.86
CA ASP A 16 3.04 -19.31 -4.42
C ASP A 16 3.27 -18.02 -3.62
N ARG A 17 2.17 -17.28 -3.47
CA ARG A 17 2.10 -16.01 -2.72
C ARG A 17 0.69 -15.79 -2.19
N THR A 18 0.56 -14.94 -1.18
CA THR A 18 -0.77 -14.55 -0.69
C THR A 18 -1.50 -13.59 -1.63
N ALA A 19 -2.81 -13.48 -1.44
CA ALA A 19 -3.65 -12.57 -2.22
C ALA A 19 -3.25 -11.10 -2.01
N SER A 20 -2.60 -10.78 -0.89
CA SER A 20 -2.03 -9.44 -0.60
C SER A 20 -1.10 -8.93 -1.71
N TRP A 21 -0.57 -9.83 -2.54
CA TRP A 21 0.31 -9.54 -3.67
C TRP A 21 -0.37 -9.60 -5.05
N THR A 22 -1.68 -9.86 -5.11
CA THR A 22 -2.41 -10.02 -6.39
C THR A 22 -3.28 -8.83 -6.74
N GLY A 23 -3.62 -7.96 -5.78
CA GLY A 23 -4.46 -6.80 -6.07
C GLY A 23 -4.59 -5.79 -4.94
N VAL A 24 -5.01 -4.59 -5.32
CA VAL A 24 -5.09 -3.38 -4.48
C VAL A 24 -6.01 -3.56 -3.26
N THR A 25 -7.17 -4.19 -3.46
CA THR A 25 -8.12 -4.49 -2.38
C THR A 25 -7.57 -5.50 -1.38
N TYR A 26 -6.90 -6.55 -1.84
CA TYR A 26 -6.32 -7.56 -0.96
C TYR A 26 -5.16 -6.99 -0.15
N LEU A 27 -4.29 -6.18 -0.77
CA LEU A 27 -3.22 -5.47 -0.06
C LEU A 27 -3.78 -4.57 1.05
N TYR A 28 -4.85 -3.82 0.78
CA TYR A 28 -5.52 -2.99 1.78
C TYR A 28 -6.09 -3.82 2.94
N ASN A 29 -6.84 -4.87 2.61
CA ASN A 29 -7.46 -5.73 3.62
C ASN A 29 -6.40 -6.38 4.51
N PHE A 30 -5.28 -6.80 3.92
CA PHE A 30 -4.14 -7.29 4.68
C PHE A 30 -3.59 -6.19 5.60
N LEU A 31 -3.11 -5.08 5.05
CA LEU A 31 -2.43 -4.04 5.84
C LEU A 31 -3.27 -3.49 6.99
N VAL A 32 -4.55 -3.19 6.74
CA VAL A 32 -5.44 -2.60 7.75
C VAL A 32 -5.98 -3.65 8.72
N GLY A 33 -6.18 -4.89 8.24
CA GLY A 33 -6.72 -5.99 9.05
C GLY A 33 -5.67 -6.84 9.77
N ASN A 34 -4.38 -6.66 9.48
CA ASN A 34 -3.34 -7.56 9.94
C ASN A 34 -3.11 -7.45 11.46
N LYS A 35 -3.53 -8.51 12.17
CA LYS A 35 -3.28 -8.74 13.60
C LYS A 35 -2.18 -9.76 13.85
N SER A 36 -1.58 -10.31 12.80
CA SER A 36 -0.55 -11.35 12.84
C SER A 36 0.76 -10.83 12.24
N VAL A 37 1.71 -11.72 12.00
CA VAL A 37 3.03 -11.40 11.46
C VAL A 37 2.94 -10.73 10.09
N GLY A 38 3.67 -9.64 9.92
CA GLY A 38 3.72 -8.84 8.69
C GLY A 38 3.49 -7.34 8.93
N PRO A 39 3.59 -6.52 7.88
CA PRO A 39 3.32 -5.09 7.99
C PRO A 39 1.87 -4.82 8.33
N TYR A 40 1.62 -3.68 8.96
CA TYR A 40 0.28 -3.22 9.26
C TYR A 40 0.21 -1.70 9.10
N ALA A 41 -0.97 -1.22 8.77
CA ALA A 41 -1.21 0.17 8.45
C ALA A 41 -2.50 0.68 9.08
N VAL A 42 -2.57 2.00 9.23
CA VAL A 42 -3.81 2.71 9.53
C VAL A 42 -4.18 3.60 8.36
N VAL A 43 -5.48 3.84 8.17
CA VAL A 43 -5.94 4.83 7.21
C VAL A 43 -5.65 6.22 7.77
N THR A 44 -5.07 7.09 6.94
CA THR A 44 -4.78 8.49 7.27
C THR A 44 -5.22 9.41 6.12
N ASP A 45 -5.06 10.72 6.32
CA ASP A 45 -5.14 11.74 5.27
C ASP A 45 -3.74 12.15 4.76
N GLU A 46 -3.70 13.10 3.83
CA GLU A 46 -2.49 13.66 3.21
C GLU A 46 -1.51 14.29 4.22
N THR A 47 -1.99 14.71 5.39
CA THR A 47 -1.16 15.35 6.41
C THR A 47 -0.44 14.33 7.30
N GLY A 48 -0.99 13.13 7.43
CA GLY A 48 -0.41 12.06 8.24
C GLY A 48 0.51 11.09 7.48
N VAL A 49 0.75 11.30 6.19
CA VAL A 49 1.64 10.41 5.41
C VAL A 49 3.12 10.74 5.58
N GLN A 50 3.94 9.70 5.46
CA GLN A 50 5.39 9.76 5.48
C GLN A 50 6.02 8.89 4.37
N PRO A 51 7.30 9.08 4.03
CA PRO A 51 8.02 8.15 3.16
C PRO A 51 7.92 6.70 3.67
N GLY A 52 7.61 5.77 2.77
CA GLY A 52 7.32 4.37 3.08
C GLY A 52 5.83 4.02 3.12
N ASP A 53 4.96 5.02 3.19
CA ASP A 53 3.51 4.84 3.15
C ASP A 53 3.00 4.48 1.75
N ILE A 54 1.77 4.01 1.67
CA ILE A 54 1.13 3.64 0.40
C ILE A 54 -0.06 4.56 0.17
N VAL A 55 -0.16 5.12 -1.03
CA VAL A 55 -1.40 5.74 -1.50
C VAL A 55 -2.07 4.79 -2.47
N GLN A 56 -3.37 4.55 -2.31
CA GLN A 56 -4.13 3.76 -3.27
C GLN A 56 -5.09 4.65 -4.04
N LEU A 57 -4.97 4.62 -5.37
CA LEU A 57 -5.76 5.43 -6.28
C LEU A 57 -6.89 4.63 -6.89
N GLY A 58 -8.01 5.30 -7.12
CA GLY A 58 -9.21 4.70 -7.65
C GLY A 58 -10.09 5.64 -8.45
N SER A 59 -11.12 5.06 -9.07
CA SER A 59 -12.20 5.77 -9.73
C SER A 59 -13.55 5.37 -9.13
N LYS A 60 -14.61 6.10 -9.48
CA LYS A 60 -15.98 5.72 -9.12
C LYS A 60 -16.38 4.39 -9.74
N GLU A 61 -15.99 4.17 -11.00
CA GLU A 61 -16.37 2.98 -11.78
C GLU A 61 -15.57 1.71 -11.44
N LYS A 62 -14.25 1.82 -11.28
CA LYS A 62 -13.34 0.66 -11.18
C LYS A 62 -12.90 0.34 -9.75
N GLY A 63 -13.30 1.16 -8.78
CA GLY A 63 -12.75 1.07 -7.42
C GLY A 63 -11.27 1.43 -7.39
N PHE A 64 -10.54 0.91 -6.40
CA PHE A 64 -9.10 1.14 -6.26
C PHE A 64 -8.30 0.21 -7.17
N TYR A 65 -7.39 0.77 -7.97
CA TYR A 65 -6.67 0.04 -9.03
C TYR A 65 -5.15 0.32 -9.08
N HIS A 66 -4.65 1.26 -8.29
CA HIS A 66 -3.21 1.57 -8.25
C HIS A 66 -2.72 1.71 -6.80
N SER A 67 -1.47 1.32 -6.51
CA SER A 67 -0.87 1.42 -5.16
C SER A 67 0.58 1.93 -5.21
N PRO A 68 0.84 3.20 -5.57
CA PRO A 68 2.18 3.78 -5.46
C PRO A 68 2.69 3.83 -4.01
N VAL A 69 4.02 3.77 -3.88
CA VAL A 69 4.72 3.99 -2.60
C VAL A 69 5.07 5.47 -2.49
N ILE A 70 4.80 6.08 -1.35
CA ILE A 70 5.21 7.44 -1.02
C ILE A 70 6.70 7.44 -0.74
N VAL A 71 7.47 8.24 -1.48
CA VAL A 71 8.93 8.32 -1.36
C VAL A 71 9.41 9.65 -0.79
N ALA A 72 8.60 10.71 -0.85
CA ALA A 72 8.90 11.98 -0.19
C ALA A 72 7.63 12.79 0.07
N VAL A 73 7.68 13.64 1.11
CA VAL A 73 6.73 14.73 1.35
C VAL A 73 7.54 16.01 1.49
N ARG A 74 7.31 17.01 0.62
CA ARG A 74 8.08 18.27 0.59
C ARG A 74 7.15 19.44 0.39
N GLY A 75 7.14 20.38 1.35
CA GLY A 75 6.31 21.58 1.28
C GLY A 75 4.82 21.26 1.08
N GLY A 76 4.30 20.22 1.74
CA GLY A 76 2.92 19.76 1.59
C GLY A 76 2.63 18.94 0.33
N ARG A 77 3.62 18.71 -0.54
CA ARG A 77 3.47 17.92 -1.76
C ARG A 77 3.98 16.49 -1.58
N ILE A 78 3.17 15.51 -2.02
CA ILE A 78 3.48 14.08 -1.94
C ILE A 78 4.13 13.62 -3.25
N TYR A 79 5.20 12.83 -3.13
CA TYR A 79 5.92 12.23 -4.23
C TYR A 79 5.88 10.71 -4.11
N VAL A 80 5.67 10.03 -5.23
CA VAL A 80 5.51 8.58 -5.27
C VAL A 80 6.50 7.90 -6.20
N ALA A 81 6.68 6.60 -5.96
CA ALA A 81 7.28 5.67 -6.89
C ALA A 81 6.26 4.60 -7.31
N ALA A 82 6.29 4.22 -8.57
CA ALA A 82 5.42 3.19 -9.12
C ALA A 82 6.08 2.50 -10.31
N HIS A 83 5.85 1.18 -10.43
CA HIS A 83 6.30 0.42 -11.59
C HIS A 83 5.66 0.92 -12.90
N SER A 84 4.39 1.34 -12.84
CA SER A 84 3.72 1.95 -13.99
C SER A 84 4.48 3.20 -14.44
N PHE A 85 4.96 3.17 -15.68
CA PHE A 85 5.78 4.23 -16.29
C PHE A 85 7.16 4.45 -15.65
N ASP A 86 7.68 3.47 -14.90
CA ASP A 86 8.98 3.56 -14.20
C ASP A 86 9.14 4.88 -13.43
N ALA A 87 8.13 5.20 -12.62
CA ALA A 87 8.01 6.50 -11.97
C ALA A 87 8.82 6.49 -10.66
N TYR A 88 9.68 7.49 -10.49
CA TYR A 88 10.35 7.82 -9.24
C TYR A 88 10.27 9.33 -8.99
N MET A 89 10.05 9.74 -7.74
CA MET A 89 9.86 11.15 -7.37
C MET A 89 8.79 11.85 -8.22
N ARG A 90 7.75 11.11 -8.63
CA ARG A 90 6.64 11.67 -9.40
C ARG A 90 5.67 12.34 -8.43
N PRO A 91 5.30 13.62 -8.64
CA PRO A 91 4.29 14.25 -7.80
C PRO A 91 2.93 13.55 -7.92
N LEU A 92 2.28 13.29 -6.78
CA LEU A 92 1.00 12.59 -6.73
C LEU A 92 -0.09 13.33 -7.54
N ASP A 93 -0.08 14.65 -7.49
CA ASP A 93 -1.01 15.54 -8.21
C ASP A 93 -0.91 15.48 -9.75
N THR A 94 0.09 14.76 -10.30
CA THR A 94 0.19 14.47 -11.74
C THR A 94 -0.55 13.20 -12.16
N TYR A 95 -1.13 12.47 -11.22
CA TYR A 95 -2.02 11.34 -11.50
C TYR A 95 -3.47 11.84 -11.62
N ILE A 96 -4.23 11.21 -12.50
CA ILE A 96 -5.68 11.45 -12.62
C ILE A 96 -6.40 10.31 -11.87
N TYR A 97 -7.16 10.68 -10.85
CA TYR A 97 -7.95 9.75 -10.03
C TYR A 97 -9.15 10.48 -9.42
N GLU A 98 -10.19 9.73 -9.06
CA GLU A 98 -11.38 10.29 -8.37
C GLU A 98 -11.40 9.91 -6.88
N LYS A 99 -10.60 8.92 -6.48
CA LYS A 99 -10.48 8.44 -5.11
C LYS A 99 -9.02 8.25 -4.76
N ALA A 100 -8.64 8.67 -3.55
CA ALA A 100 -7.39 8.31 -2.91
C ALA A 100 -7.67 7.82 -1.49
N ARG A 101 -6.92 6.83 -1.05
CA ARG A 101 -6.81 6.46 0.36
C ARG A 101 -5.35 6.33 0.73
N PHE A 102 -4.98 6.90 1.87
CA PHE A 102 -3.60 6.90 2.34
C PHE A 102 -3.47 5.89 3.47
N LEU A 103 -2.44 5.05 3.38
CA LEU A 103 -2.15 3.97 4.31
C LEU A 103 -0.81 4.27 4.97
N HIS A 104 -0.88 4.71 6.22
CA HIS A 104 0.29 4.95 7.04
C HIS A 104 0.81 3.64 7.60
N ILE A 105 2.00 3.22 7.19
CA ILE A 105 2.63 1.99 7.68
C ILE A 105 3.14 2.25 9.10
N GLN A 106 2.53 1.58 10.09
CA GLN A 106 2.90 1.74 11.49
C GLN A 106 4.09 0.88 11.90
N GLY A 107 4.41 -0.15 11.12
CA GLY A 107 5.54 -1.02 11.34
C GLY A 107 5.27 -2.44 10.88
N VAL A 108 6.03 -3.38 11.45
CA VAL A 108 5.94 -4.82 11.17
C VAL A 108 5.67 -5.54 12.49
N ARG A 109 4.68 -6.44 12.49
CA ARG A 109 4.42 -7.36 13.59
C ARG A 109 5.27 -8.61 13.42
N ASP A 110 5.84 -9.07 14.52
CA ASP A 110 6.54 -10.34 14.62
C ASP A 110 5.80 -11.32 15.51
N TRP A 111 6.18 -12.60 15.45
CA TRP A 111 5.68 -13.61 16.37
C TRP A 111 6.06 -13.20 17.80
N GLN A 112 5.06 -12.90 18.63
CA GLN A 112 5.30 -12.80 20.06
C GLN A 112 5.50 -14.22 20.58
N ARG A 113 6.65 -14.46 21.22
CA ARG A 113 6.91 -15.70 21.97
C ARG A 113 6.10 -15.71 23.26
#